data_AF-A0A7S1RG69-F1
#
_entry.id   AF-A0A7S1RG69-F1
#
_cell.length_a   1.000
_cell.length_b   1.000
_cell.length_c   1.000
_cell.angle_alpha   90.00
_cell.angle_beta   90.00
_cell.angle_gamma   90.00
#
_symmetry.space_group_name_H-M   'P 1'
#
loop_
_entity.id
_entity.type
_entity.pdbx_description
1 polymer ?
#
loop_
_entity_poly.entity_id
_entity_poly.type
_entity_poly.pdbx_seq_one_letter_code
_entity_poly.pdbx_strand_id
1 'polypeptide(L)'
;ARFDGPLEYPAEGYAPVGEIDPSHTPQGTAQARGKRPPMCVILEPTRDLAEQTYRCMTRFNRHLENPTVRISLFVGGIDEKEQFRALEEGVDICVGTLQKTMDYVRRSK
;
A
#
# COMPACT_ATOMS: atom_id res chain seq x y z
N ALA A 1 -20.15 -9.15 -6.02
CA ALA A 1 -20.68 -7.89 -6.56
C ALA A 1 -19.63 -7.32 -7.50
N ARG A 2 -19.97 -7.15 -8.78
CA ARG A 2 -19.15 -6.39 -9.73
C ARG A 2 -19.37 -4.91 -9.39
N PHE A 3 -18.30 -4.14 -9.24
CA PHE A 3 -18.35 -2.68 -9.08
C PHE A 3 -18.44 -2.09 -10.48
N ASP A 4 -19.66 -1.80 -10.95
CA ASP A 4 -19.92 -1.33 -12.31
C ASP A 4 -20.26 0.19 -12.36
N GLY A 5 -19.96 0.95 -11.30
CA GLY A 5 -20.21 2.39 -11.25
C GLY A 5 -19.17 3.17 -10.42
N PRO A 6 -19.05 4.50 -10.61
CA PRO A 6 -18.23 5.35 -9.74
C PRO A 6 -18.67 5.20 -8.28
N LEU A 7 -17.75 5.39 -7.33
CA LEU A 7 -18.03 5.34 -5.90
C LEU A 7 -19.29 6.18 -5.62
N GLU A 8 -20.31 5.56 -5.04
CA GLU A 8 -21.68 6.07 -4.89
C GLU A 8 -21.78 7.40 -4.12
N TYR A 9 -20.66 7.87 -3.55
CA TYR A 9 -20.53 9.13 -2.82
C TYR A 9 -19.14 9.78 -3.02
N PRO A 10 -18.98 10.76 -3.91
CA PRO A 10 -18.17 11.91 -3.54
C PRO A 10 -18.96 12.71 -2.49
N ALA A 11 -18.35 13.03 -1.35
CA ALA A 11 -18.92 14.03 -0.45
C ALA A 11 -19.12 15.36 -1.22
N GLU A 12 -20.14 16.14 -0.89
CA GLU A 12 -20.38 17.44 -1.55
C GLU A 12 -19.10 18.30 -1.49
N GLY A 13 -18.64 18.77 -2.65
CA GLY A 13 -17.37 19.50 -2.79
C GLY A 13 -16.12 18.65 -3.02
N TYR A 14 -16.25 17.32 -3.16
CA TYR A 14 -15.16 16.43 -3.54
C TYR A 14 -15.40 15.85 -4.94
N ALA A 15 -14.37 15.86 -5.77
CA ALA A 15 -14.37 15.20 -7.08
C ALA A 15 -13.33 14.07 -7.08
N PRO A 16 -13.56 12.97 -7.82
CA PRO A 16 -12.55 11.94 -8.00
C PRO A 16 -11.32 12.53 -8.69
N VAL A 17 -10.12 12.10 -8.31
CA VAL A 17 -8.84 12.64 -8.83
C VAL A 17 -8.77 12.63 -10.37
N GLY A 18 -9.44 11.69 -11.04
CA GLY A 18 -9.49 11.63 -12.51
C GLY A 18 -10.33 12.72 -13.18
N GLU A 19 -11.18 13.43 -12.44
CA GLU A 19 -12.06 14.51 -12.95
C GLU A 19 -11.63 15.91 -12.50
N ILE A 20 -10.59 16.01 -11.64
CA ILE A 20 -10.02 17.29 -11.20
C ILE A 20 -9.12 17.85 -12.30
N ASP A 21 -9.10 19.18 -12.45
CA ASP A 21 -8.14 19.87 -13.32
C ASP A 21 -6.70 19.41 -12.97
N PRO A 22 -5.92 18.90 -13.95
CA PRO A 22 -4.55 18.45 -13.73
C PRO A 22 -3.63 19.49 -13.07
N SER A 23 -3.95 20.79 -13.19
CA SER A 23 -3.21 21.89 -12.53
C SER A 23 -3.45 21.99 -11.03
N HIS A 24 -4.59 21.51 -10.53
CA HIS A 24 -4.90 21.41 -9.10
C HIS A 24 -4.53 20.06 -8.51
N THR A 25 -4.19 19.10 -9.36
CA THR A 25 -3.61 17.85 -8.91
C THR A 25 -2.16 18.14 -8.56
N PRO A 26 -1.64 17.79 -7.36
CA PRO A 26 -0.21 17.72 -7.20
C PRO A 26 0.28 16.85 -8.35
N GLN A 27 1.17 17.36 -9.20
CA GLN A 27 1.91 16.49 -10.12
C GLN A 27 2.66 15.53 -9.22
N GLY A 28 2.00 14.43 -8.90
CA GLY A 28 2.58 13.33 -8.18
C GLY A 28 3.82 13.05 -8.98
N THR A 29 4.97 13.19 -8.35
CA THR A 29 6.17 12.57 -8.85
C THR A 29 5.85 11.09 -8.85
N ALA A 30 5.19 10.59 -9.90
CA ALA A 30 5.23 9.21 -10.31
C ALA A 30 6.68 8.98 -10.73
N GLN A 31 7.57 9.04 -9.75
CA GLN A 31 8.97 8.75 -9.87
C GLN A 31 9.04 7.32 -10.40
N ALA A 32 9.88 7.17 -11.41
CA ALA A 32 10.13 5.94 -12.12
C ALA A 32 10.13 4.72 -11.18
N ARG A 33 9.59 3.59 -11.67
CA ARG A 33 9.63 2.30 -10.99
C ARG A 33 11.07 2.01 -10.52
N GLY A 34 11.29 2.05 -9.20
CA GLY A 34 12.58 1.88 -8.52
C GLY A 34 12.40 1.83 -6.99
N LYS A 35 13.51 1.77 -6.23
CA LYS A 35 13.55 1.81 -4.75
C LYS A 35 12.95 3.13 -4.25
N ARG A 36 11.65 3.16 -4.03
CA ARG A 36 10.93 4.28 -3.39
C ARG A 36 10.52 3.90 -1.96
N PRO A 37 10.51 4.86 -1.03
CA PRO A 37 10.07 4.59 0.33
C PRO A 37 8.57 4.21 0.36
N PRO A 38 8.14 3.38 1.33
CA PRO A 38 6.72 3.13 1.57
C PRO A 38 5.95 4.43 1.76
N MET A 39 4.79 4.55 1.11
CA MET A 39 3.89 5.69 1.27
C MET A 39 2.93 5.51 2.46
N CYS A 40 2.66 4.26 2.83
CA CYS A 40 1.76 3.92 3.91
C CYS A 40 2.31 2.74 4.71
N VAL A 41 2.17 2.81 6.04
CA VAL A 41 2.46 1.71 6.96
C VAL A 41 1.22 1.45 7.80
N ILE A 42 0.71 0.23 7.75
CA ILE A 42 -0.43 -0.25 8.55
C ILE A 42 0.11 -1.22 9.60
N LEU A 43 0.01 -0.81 10.86
CA LEU A 43 0.49 -1.60 11.99
C LEU A 43 -0.68 -2.28 12.69
N GLU A 44 -0.64 -3.60 12.72
CA GLU A 44 -1.63 -4.43 13.39
C GLU A 44 -1.04 -5.05 14.66
N PRO A 45 -1.84 -5.25 15.72
CA PRO A 45 -1.34 -5.72 17.01
C PRO A 45 -0.96 -7.21 16.99
N THR A 46 -1.53 -7.98 16.06
CA THR A 46 -1.27 -9.42 15.93
C THR A 46 -0.96 -9.80 14.49
N ARG A 47 -0.29 -10.95 14.33
CA ARG A 47 0.00 -11.53 13.02
C ARG A 47 -1.28 -11.81 12.24
N ASP A 48 -2.28 -12.41 12.88
CA ASP A 48 -3.52 -12.82 12.21
C ASP A 48 -4.33 -11.61 11.72
N LEU A 49 -4.27 -10.49 12.44
CA LEU A 49 -4.90 -9.24 12.00
C LEU A 49 -4.12 -8.61 10.84
N ALA A 50 -2.78 -8.60 10.89
CA ALA A 50 -1.95 -8.16 9.77
C ALA A 50 -2.22 -8.96 8.49
N GLU A 51 -2.34 -10.29 8.59
CA GLU A 51 -2.67 -11.15 7.46
C GLU A 51 -4.08 -10.88 6.91
N GLN A 52 -5.05 -10.60 7.78
CA GLN A 52 -6.41 -10.24 7.37
C GLN A 52 -6.44 -8.90 6.64
N THR A 53 -5.80 -7.88 7.18
CA THR A 53 -5.68 -6.55 6.56
C THR A 53 -4.94 -6.66 5.23
N TYR A 54 -3.83 -7.38 5.15
CA TYR A 54 -3.10 -7.63 3.90
C TYR A 54 -3.97 -8.30 2.84
N ARG A 55 -4.70 -9.37 3.20
CA ARG A 55 -5.63 -10.04 2.27
C ARG A 55 -6.74 -9.11 1.79
N CYS A 56 -7.26 -8.25 2.67
CA CYS A 56 -8.26 -7.26 2.31
C CYS A 56 -7.71 -6.28 1.27
N MET A 57 -6.53 -5.72 1.53
CA MET A 57 -5.84 -4.77 0.65
C MET A 57 -5.49 -5.40 -0.70
N THR A 58 -4.96 -6.62 -0.73
CA THR A 58 -4.66 -7.34 -1.97
C THR A 58 -5.92 -7.61 -2.80
N ARG A 59 -7.08 -7.84 -2.15
CA ARG A 59 -8.35 -7.98 -2.89
C ARG A 59 -8.77 -6.67 -3.54
N PHE A 60 -8.67 -5.54 -2.84
CA PHE A 60 -8.95 -4.22 -3.39
C PHE A 60 -7.99 -3.86 -4.53
N ASN A 61 -6.71 -4.17 -4.38
CA ASN A 61 -5.67 -3.88 -5.37
C ASN A 61 -5.94 -4.52 -6.75
N ARG A 62 -6.66 -5.66 -6.81
CA ARG A 62 -7.05 -6.28 -8.09
C ARG A 62 -7.99 -5.41 -8.94
N HIS A 63 -8.58 -4.38 -8.36
CA HIS A 63 -9.45 -3.43 -9.04
C HIS A 63 -8.73 -2.09 -9.34
N LEU A 64 -7.43 -1.97 -9.02
CA LEU A 64 -6.61 -0.78 -9.23
C LEU A 64 -5.56 -1.06 -10.30
N GLU A 65 -5.92 -0.86 -11.57
CA GLU A 65 -5.03 -1.13 -12.70
C GLU A 65 -4.01 0.01 -12.95
N ASN A 66 -4.38 1.25 -12.62
CA ASN A 66 -3.51 2.41 -12.77
C ASN A 66 -3.73 3.47 -11.67
N PRO A 67 -2.80 3.65 -10.72
CA PRO A 67 -1.55 2.92 -10.56
C PRO A 67 -1.75 1.53 -9.93
N THR A 68 -0.92 0.56 -10.32
CA THR A 68 -0.79 -0.69 -9.56
C THR A 68 -0.13 -0.40 -8.22
N VAL A 69 -0.75 -0.82 -7.11
CA VAL A 69 -0.22 -0.62 -5.76
C VAL A 69 0.51 -1.89 -5.33
N ARG A 70 1.73 -1.76 -4.79
CA ARG A 70 2.51 -2.88 -4.25
C ARG A 70 2.39 -2.93 -2.75
N ILE A 71 1.87 -4.04 -2.26
CA ILE A 71 1.52 -4.25 -0.86
C ILE A 71 2.36 -5.41 -0.36
N SER A 72 2.95 -5.29 0.82
CA SER A 72 3.79 -6.35 1.40
C SER A 72 3.52 -6.54 2.89
N LEU A 73 3.69 -7.78 3.35
CA LEU A 73 3.35 -8.21 4.71
C LEU A 73 4.62 -8.46 5.55
N PHE A 74 4.72 -7.76 6.68
CA PHE A 74 5.85 -7.79 7.61
C PHE A 74 5.41 -8.38 8.96
N VAL A 75 5.42 -9.70 9.06
CA VAL A 75 5.09 -10.45 10.28
C VAL A 75 6.11 -11.55 10.54
N GLY A 76 6.13 -12.10 11.75
CA GLY A 76 6.94 -13.26 12.11
C GLY A 76 6.44 -14.54 11.42
N GLY A 77 7.38 -15.46 11.13
CA GLY A 77 7.08 -16.75 10.51
C GLY A 77 6.97 -16.72 8.98
N ILE A 78 7.26 -15.58 8.33
CA ILE A 78 7.51 -15.48 6.89
C ILE A 78 9.03 -15.46 6.68
N ASP A 79 9.51 -15.99 5.56
CA ASP A 79 10.93 -15.94 5.22
C ASP A 79 11.41 -14.48 5.17
N GLU A 80 12.45 -14.19 5.93
CA GLU A 80 13.04 -12.87 6.01
C GLU A 80 13.61 -12.40 4.67
N LYS A 81 14.10 -13.34 3.84
CA LYS A 81 14.58 -13.03 2.49
C LYS A 81 13.46 -12.56 1.57
N GLU A 82 12.27 -13.13 1.71
CA GLU A 82 11.08 -12.72 0.93
C GLU A 82 10.68 -11.29 1.29
N GLN A 83 10.63 -10.97 2.59
CA GLN A 83 10.30 -9.63 3.08
C GLN A 83 11.35 -8.60 2.67
N PHE A 84 12.63 -8.98 2.69
CA PHE A 84 13.71 -8.10 2.24
C PHE A 84 13.65 -7.86 0.73
N ARG A 85 13.45 -8.90 -0.07
CA ARG A 85 13.30 -8.77 -1.53
C ARG A 85 12.13 -7.85 -1.89
N ALA A 86 11.01 -7.96 -1.19
CA ALA A 86 9.87 -7.08 -1.39
C ALA A 86 10.25 -5.60 -1.18
N LEU A 87 11.02 -5.28 -0.12
CA LEU A 87 11.55 -3.93 0.11
C LEU A 87 12.54 -3.49 -0.97
N GLU A 88 13.38 -4.40 -1.50
CA GLU A 88 14.34 -4.07 -2.57
C GLU A 88 13.68 -3.78 -3.91
N GLU A 89 12.68 -4.58 -4.27
CA GLU A 89 11.82 -4.30 -5.43
C GLU A 89 11.07 -2.98 -5.18
N GLY A 90 10.70 -2.73 -3.93
CA GLY A 90 10.04 -1.55 -3.40
C GLY A 90 8.61 -1.87 -2.97
N VAL A 91 8.11 -1.12 -1.99
CA VAL A 91 6.79 -1.35 -1.40
C VAL A 91 6.07 -0.01 -1.29
N ASP A 92 4.78 0.02 -1.59
CA ASP A 92 3.96 1.23 -1.50
C ASP A 92 3.20 1.25 -0.18
N ILE A 93 2.67 0.08 0.21
CA ILE A 93 1.96 -0.14 1.47
C ILE A 93 2.61 -1.31 2.23
N CYS A 94 3.16 -1.02 3.40
CA CYS A 94 3.64 -2.05 4.33
C CYS A 94 2.54 -2.38 5.33
N VAL A 95 2.10 -3.63 5.40
CA VAL A 95 1.20 -4.11 6.46
C VAL A 95 2.01 -5.01 7.38
N GLY A 96 1.94 -4.85 8.69
CA GLY A 96 2.76 -5.69 9.56
C GLY A 96 2.50 -5.52 11.04
N THR A 97 3.20 -6.31 11.86
CA THR A 97 3.21 -6.08 13.31
C THR A 97 4.26 -5.05 13.68
N LEU A 98 4.02 -4.32 14.78
CA LEU A 98 4.96 -3.30 15.26
C LEU A 98 6.37 -3.86 15.44
N GLN A 99 6.50 -4.99 16.15
CA GLN A 99 7.81 -5.60 16.42
C GLN A 99 8.57 -5.91 15.13
N LYS A 100 7.94 -6.62 14.18
CA LYS A 100 8.62 -7.04 12.95
C LYS A 100 8.94 -5.87 12.03
N THR A 101 8.03 -4.90 11.92
CA THR A 101 8.26 -3.70 11.10
C THR A 101 9.43 -2.88 11.65
N MET A 102 9.54 -2.76 12.99
CA MET A 102 10.63 -2.05 13.64
C MET A 102 12.00 -2.71 13.42
N ASP A 103 12.08 -4.02 13.21
CA ASP A 103 13.34 -4.69 12.87
C ASP A 103 13.94 -4.12 11.58
N TYR A 104 13.11 -3.84 10.57
CA TYR A 104 13.54 -3.25 9.30
C TYR A 104 13.92 -1.77 9.45
N VAL A 105 13.15 -1.00 10.23
CA VAL A 105 13.45 0.41 10.50
C VAL A 105 14.81 0.55 11.20
N ARG A 106 15.11 -0.33 12.16
CA ARG A 106 16.37 -0.29 12.92
C ARG A 106 17.57 -0.70 12.08
N ARG A 107 17.39 -1.65 11.15
CA ARG A 107 18.44 -2.09 10.22
C ARG A 107 18.76 -1.07 9.12
N SER A 108 17.90 -0.09 8.89
CA SER A 108 18.11 0.99 7.91
C SER A 108 19.05 2.11 8.42
N LYS A 109 19.79 1.88 9.51
CA LYS A 109 20.86 2.76 10.00
C LYS A 109 22.22 2.19 9.67
#